data_AF-A0A1X7SPQ5-F1
#
_entry.id   AF-A0A1X7SPQ5-F1
#
_cell.length_a   1.000
_cell.length_b   1.000
_cell.length_c   1.000
_cell.angle_alpha   90.00
_cell.angle_beta   90.00
_cell.angle_gamma   90.00
#
_symmetry.space_group_name_H-M   'P 1'
#
loop_
_entity.id
_entity.type
_entity.pdbx_description
1 polymer ?
#
loop_
_entity_poly.entity_id
_entity_poly.type
_entity_poly.pdbx_seq_one_letter_code
_entity_poly.pdbx_strand_id
1 'polypeptide(L)' 'VLPSDPFWVPSTEMELEHYGEKADTESQARIYINSVRKRKGLAVDEKIVEHAEKQRTLKRNK' A
#
# COMPACT_ATOMS: atom_id res chain seq x y z
N VAL A 1 3.54 8.53 -19.46
CA VAL A 1 4.02 7.21 -18.98
C VAL A 1 4.96 7.48 -17.82
N LEU A 2 4.77 6.83 -16.66
CA LEU A 2 5.71 6.98 -15.54
C LEU A 2 6.95 6.10 -15.82
N PRO A 3 8.18 6.61 -15.65
CA PRO A 3 9.40 5.87 -15.98
C PRO A 3 9.81 4.86 -14.90
N SER A 4 9.20 4.91 -13.71
CA SER A 4 9.54 4.09 -12.55
C SER A 4 8.48 3.03 -12.30
N ASP A 5 8.94 1.81 -11.98
CA ASP A 5 8.06 0.70 -11.60
C ASP A 5 7.53 0.87 -10.16
N PRO A 6 6.19 0.91 -9.98
CA PRO A 6 5.53 1.04 -8.67
C PRO A 6 5.63 -0.20 -7.76
N PHE A 7 6.09 -1.35 -8.25
CA PHE A 7 6.23 -2.59 -7.46
C PHE A 7 7.68 -3.09 -7.35
N TRP A 8 8.65 -2.31 -7.81
CA TRP A 8 10.05 -2.72 -7.76
C TRP A 8 10.57 -2.79 -6.32
N VAL A 9 11.25 -3.89 -6.02
CA VAL A 9 11.90 -4.17 -4.74
C VAL A 9 13.27 -4.76 -5.07
N PRO A 10 14.36 -4.31 -4.41
CA PRO A 10 15.68 -4.92 -4.60
C PRO A 10 15.61 -6.41 -4.22
N SER A 11 16.06 -7.26 -5.13
CA SER A 11 15.97 -8.72 -4.98
C SER A 11 17.35 -9.37 -4.90
N THR A 12 18.36 -8.68 -5.43
CA THR A 12 19.74 -9.17 -5.48
C THR A 12 20.59 -8.52 -4.39
N GLU A 13 21.61 -9.25 -3.91
CA GLU A 13 22.53 -8.80 -2.86
C GLU A 13 23.25 -7.47 -3.24
N MET A 14 23.68 -7.34 -4.50
CA MET A 14 24.30 -6.11 -5.02
C MET A 14 23.33 -4.90 -5.03
N GLU A 15 22.04 -5.14 -5.31
CA GLU A 15 21.03 -4.08 -5.29
C GLU A 15 20.75 -3.64 -3.85
N LEU A 16 20.70 -4.61 -2.93
CA LEU A 16 20.50 -4.34 -1.51
C LEU A 16 21.66 -3.51 -0.93
N GLU A 17 22.90 -3.78 -1.34
CA GLU A 17 24.08 -3.00 -0.93
C GLU A 17 24.04 -1.57 -1.49
N HIS A 18 23.57 -1.40 -2.73
CA HIS A 18 23.48 -0.10 -3.38
C HIS A 18 22.34 0.78 -2.85
N TYR A 19 21.17 0.18 -2.56
CA TYR A 19 19.96 0.90 -2.15
C TYR A 19 19.69 0.84 -0.63
N GLY A 20 20.44 0.03 0.11
CA GLY A 20 20.25 -0.20 1.54
C GLY A 20 19.07 -1.12 1.86
N GLU A 21 19.04 -1.62 3.11
CA GLU A 21 17.97 -2.51 3.61
C GLU A 21 16.63 -1.78 3.80
N LYS A 22 16.69 -0.46 4.07
CA LYS A 22 15.51 0.40 4.19
C LYS A 22 15.50 1.39 3.06
N ALA A 23 14.57 1.21 2.12
CA ALA A 23 14.19 2.30 1.25
C ALA A 23 13.60 3.41 2.13
N ASP A 24 14.37 4.47 2.42
CA ASP A 24 13.95 5.58 3.28
C ASP A 24 12.73 6.34 2.73
N THR A 25 12.30 6.03 1.50
CA THR A 25 11.20 6.70 0.81
C THR A 25 10.29 5.71 0.05
N GLU A 26 8.99 5.98 0.06
CA GLU A 26 8.01 5.26 -0.76
C GLU A 26 8.17 5.63 -2.26
N SER A 27 7.99 4.64 -3.15
CA SER A 27 8.02 4.88 -4.59
C SER A 27 6.95 5.89 -5.03
N GLN A 28 7.36 6.96 -5.70
CA GLN A 28 6.45 7.98 -6.26
C GLN A 28 5.39 7.37 -7.20
N ALA A 29 5.78 6.35 -7.98
CA ALA A 29 4.86 5.66 -8.87
C ALA A 29 3.76 4.92 -8.07
N ARG A 30 4.13 4.32 -6.94
CA ARG A 30 3.18 3.62 -6.05
C ARG A 30 2.20 4.59 -5.39
N ILE A 31 2.67 5.77 -4.97
CA ILE A 31 1.82 6.83 -4.42
C ILE A 31 0.76 7.26 -5.44
N TYR A 32 1.15 7.54 -6.68
CA TYR A 32 0.20 7.95 -7.72
C TYR A 32 -0.85 6.87 -8.01
N ILE A 33 -0.43 5.61 -8.14
CA ILE A 33 -1.36 4.51 -8.38
C ILE A 33 -2.32 4.31 -7.20
N ASN A 34 -1.82 4.35 -5.97
CA ASN A 34 -2.66 4.25 -4.78
C ASN A 34 -3.67 5.41 -4.71
N SER A 35 -3.26 6.64 -5.06
CA SER A 35 -4.18 7.80 -5.10
C SER A 35 -5.32 7.62 -6.11
N VAL A 36 -5.03 7.03 -7.28
CA VAL A 36 -6.03 6.76 -8.32
C VAL A 36 -6.93 5.60 -7.88
N ARG A 37 -6.38 4.53 -7.30
CA ARG A 37 -7.14 3.38 -6.81
C ARG A 37 -8.10 3.78 -5.70
N LYS A 38 -7.66 4.59 -4.73
CA LYS A 38 -8.53 5.18 -3.68
C LYS A 38 -9.68 5.99 -4.28
N ARG A 39 -9.40 6.84 -5.26
CA ARG A 39 -10.44 7.63 -5.96
C ARG A 39 -11.44 6.77 -6.72
N LYS A 40 -10.97 5.63 -7.27
CA LYS A 40 -11.79 4.69 -8.04
C LYS A 40 -12.47 3.61 -7.18
N GLY A 41 -12.23 3.60 -5.87
CA GLY A 41 -12.76 2.56 -4.97
C GLY A 41 -12.15 1.18 -5.18
N LEU A 42 -10.96 1.09 -5.78
CA LEU A 42 -10.24 -0.16 -5.96
C LEU A 42 -9.43 -0.48 -4.71
N ALA A 43 -9.30 -1.78 -4.40
CA ALA A 43 -8.49 -2.24 -3.28
C ALA A 43 -7.04 -1.78 -3.42
N VAL A 44 -6.50 -1.30 -2.31
CA VAL A 44 -5.08 -0.98 -2.10
C VAL A 44 -4.60 -1.87 -0.95
N ASP A 45 -3.34 -2.31 -0.98
CA ASP A 45 -2.75 -3.21 0.04
C ASP A 45 -2.60 -2.57 1.43
N GLU A 46 -3.19 -1.40 1.64
CA GLU A 46 -3.24 -0.75 2.93
C GLU A 46 -4.21 -1.52 3.84
N LYS A 47 -3.79 -1.76 5.08
CA LYS A 47 -4.63 -2.40 6.10
C LYS A 47 -5.73 -1.41 6.55
N ILE A 48 -6.87 -1.43 5.87
CA ILE A 48 -7.98 -0.47 6.12
C ILE A 48 -8.71 -0.77 7.44
N VAL A 49 -8.80 -2.04 7.86
CA VAL A 49 -9.50 -2.44 9.08
C VAL A 49 -8.64 -3.42 9.86
N GLU A 50 -8.18 -3.02 11.05
CA GLU A 50 -7.35 -3.89 11.90
C GLU A 50 -8.15 -4.92 12.68
N HIS A 51 -9.38 -4.57 13.08
CA HIS A 51 -10.30 -5.44 13.83
C HIS A 51 -11.68 -5.42 13.17
N ALA A 52 -11.89 -6.30 12.19
CA ALA A 52 -13.14 -6.38 11.41
C ALA A 52 -14.33 -6.98 12.19
N GLU A 53 -14.09 -7.49 13.39
CA GLU A 53 -15.03 -8.33 14.17
C GLU A 53 -16.13 -7.55 14.91
N LYS A 54 -15.98 -6.24 15.13
CA LYS A 54 -16.98 -5.41 15.85
C LYS A 54 -17.58 -4.30 14.98
N GLN A 55 -18.03 -4.64 13.77
CA GLN A 55 -18.65 -3.66 12.86
C GLN A 55 -20.03 -3.16 13.33
N ARG A 56 -20.71 -3.86 14.26
CA ARG A 56 -21.99 -3.41 14.82
C ARG A 56 -22.20 -3.88 16.25
N THR A 57 -22.47 -2.95 17.17
CA THR A 57 -22.82 -3.23 18.58
C THR A 57 -24.23 -2.74 18.97
N LEU A 58 -24.93 -2.03 18.09
CA LEU A 58 -26.27 -1.52 18.36
C LEU A 58 -27.29 -2.66 18.40
N LYS A 59 -27.92 -2.86 19.58
CA LYS A 59 -29.08 -3.73 19.76
C LYS A 59 -30.24 -3.21 18.91
N ARG A 60 -30.74 -4.05 18.01
CA ARG A 60 -32.05 -3.82 17.36
C ARG A 60 -33.11 -4.07 18.42
N ASN A 61 -33.66 -3.01 19.00
CA ASN A 61 -34.92 -3.12 19.72
C ASN A 61 -36.02 -3.30 18.65
N LYS A 62 -36.73 -4.42 18.73
CA LYS A 62 -37.97 -4.66 18.00
C LYS A 62 -39.13 -4.35 18.92
#